data_AF-A0A9D7F4G9-F1
#
_entry.id   AF-A0A9D7F4G9-F1
#
_cell.length_a   1.000
_cell.length_b   1.000
_cell.length_c   1.000
_cell.angle_alpha   90.00
_cell.angle_beta   90.00
_cell.angle_gamma   90.00
#
_symmetry.space_group_name_H-M   'P 1'
#
loop_
_entity.id
_entity.type
_entity.pdbx_description
1 polymer ?
#
loop_
_entity_poly.entity_id
_entity_poly.type
_entity_poly.pdbx_seq_one_letter_code
_entity_poly.pdbx_strand_id
1 'polypeptide(L)'
;MLYFSANDGQTDKELWRSDGTEAGTWMVKDINTGASGTFPYYYFALHEDRLYFTAKYQLWATDGTEAGTVLVSDFVKPYAKASCNGYLLFIGEGSFLNNELWRSDGTGAGTVIVKEIDPVLSGIGGCYSLDQESWS
;
A
#
# COMPACT_ATOMS: atom_id res chain seq x y z
N MET A 1 -15.57 9.48 7.47
CA MET A 1 -14.40 9.17 8.32
C MET A 1 -13.20 9.89 7.73
N LEU A 2 -12.45 10.63 8.54
CA LEU A 2 -11.17 11.21 8.16
C LEU A 2 -10.05 10.25 8.60
N TYR A 3 -9.10 10.01 7.71
CA TYR A 3 -7.84 9.33 8.03
C TYR A 3 -6.69 10.28 7.83
N PHE A 4 -5.74 10.26 8.75
CA PHE A 4 -4.61 11.18 8.76
C PHE A 4 -3.45 10.58 9.54
N SER A 5 -2.29 11.24 9.47
CA SER A 5 -1.14 10.86 10.26
C SER A 5 -0.91 11.84 11.39
N ALA A 6 -0.67 11.29 12.58
CA ALA A 6 -0.33 12.06 13.76
C ALA A 6 0.65 11.28 14.64
N ASN A 7 1.30 12.02 15.54
CA ASN A 7 2.17 11.50 16.58
C ASN A 7 1.63 12.04 17.91
N ASP A 8 1.41 11.17 18.90
CA ASP A 8 0.84 11.51 20.20
C ASP A 8 1.90 11.78 21.29
N GLY A 9 3.18 11.76 20.93
CA GLY A 9 4.32 11.89 21.83
C GLY A 9 4.76 10.58 22.49
N GLN A 10 4.04 9.47 22.27
CA GLN A 10 4.37 8.14 22.78
C GLN A 10 4.84 7.20 21.67
N THR A 11 4.22 7.28 20.50
CA THR A 11 4.61 6.51 19.31
C THR A 11 5.26 7.38 18.25
N ASP A 12 5.76 6.76 17.19
CA ASP A 12 6.11 7.46 15.96
C ASP A 12 4.83 7.94 15.23
N LYS A 13 4.96 8.47 14.01
CA LYS A 13 3.80 8.90 13.23
C LYS A 13 3.00 7.68 12.77
N GLU A 14 1.80 7.53 13.29
CA GLU A 14 0.90 6.42 12.99
C GLU A 14 -0.29 6.83 12.13
N LEU A 15 -1.13 5.85 11.75
CA LEU A 15 -2.43 6.07 11.14
C LEU A 15 -3.48 6.36 12.21
N TRP A 16 -4.14 7.50 12.08
CA TRP A 16 -5.22 7.96 12.94
C TRP A 16 -6.51 8.08 12.15
N ARG A 17 -7.64 7.95 12.86
CA ARG A 17 -8.97 8.21 12.32
C ARG A 17 -9.74 9.20 13.20
N SER A 18 -10.66 9.93 12.59
CA SER A 18 -11.61 10.81 13.29
C SER A 18 -12.95 10.87 12.57
N ASP A 19 -14.04 10.84 13.33
CA ASP A 19 -15.39 11.18 12.87
C ASP A 19 -15.74 12.66 13.06
N GLY A 20 -14.80 13.48 13.53
CA GLY A 20 -15.01 14.89 13.87
C GLY A 20 -15.27 15.16 15.36
N THR A 21 -15.30 14.11 16.20
CA THR A 21 -15.43 14.22 17.66
C THR A 21 -14.16 13.77 18.37
N GLU A 22 -13.95 14.24 19.60
CA GLU A 22 -12.82 13.79 20.43
C GLU A 22 -12.88 12.28 20.72
N ALA A 23 -14.05 11.79 21.15
CA ALA A 23 -14.25 10.36 21.45
C ALA A 23 -14.11 9.46 20.21
N GLY A 24 -14.43 9.96 19.02
CA GLY A 24 -14.25 9.25 17.76
C GLY A 24 -12.87 9.41 17.13
N THR A 25 -11.93 10.08 17.81
CA THR A 25 -10.56 10.29 17.34
C THR A 25 -9.58 9.36 18.06
N TRP A 26 -8.95 8.45 17.32
CA TRP A 26 -8.02 7.48 17.91
C TRP A 26 -7.06 6.88 16.87
N MET A 27 -5.94 6.32 17.37
CA MET A 27 -4.92 5.65 16.57
C MET A 27 -5.42 4.28 16.12
N VAL A 28 -5.48 4.05 14.81
CA VAL A 28 -6.06 2.81 14.27
C VAL A 28 -5.22 1.58 14.64
N LYS A 29 -3.89 1.70 14.52
CA LYS A 29 -2.92 0.67 14.85
C LYS A 29 -1.51 1.28 14.92
N ASP A 30 -0.71 0.81 15.86
CA ASP A 30 0.73 1.11 15.92
C ASP A 30 1.47 0.19 14.92
N ILE A 31 1.94 0.77 13.81
CA ILE A 31 2.60 0.05 12.72
C ILE A 31 4.06 0.51 12.60
N ASN A 32 4.32 1.81 12.74
CA ASN A 32 5.64 2.41 12.54
C ASN A 32 6.53 2.31 13.78
N THR A 33 6.57 1.15 14.44
CA THR A 33 7.47 0.92 15.58
C THR A 33 8.95 1.04 15.18
N GLY A 34 9.66 2.00 15.79
CA GLY A 34 11.11 2.19 15.69
C GLY A 34 11.52 3.47 14.96
N ALA A 35 12.53 4.17 15.51
CA ALA A 35 13.00 5.52 15.16
C ALA A 35 13.63 5.69 13.75
N SER A 36 13.18 4.97 12.74
CA SER A 36 13.45 5.31 11.35
C SER A 36 12.41 6.34 10.90
N GLY A 37 12.68 7.60 11.21
CA GLY A 37 11.92 8.78 10.80
C GLY A 37 11.90 9.00 9.29
N THR A 38 11.40 8.03 8.53
CA THR A 38 11.24 8.16 7.09
C THR A 38 9.77 8.26 6.74
N PHE A 39 9.37 9.51 6.53
CA PHE A 39 8.20 9.87 5.77
C PHE A 39 8.27 9.25 4.37
N PRO A 40 7.18 8.65 3.92
CA PRO A 40 6.67 9.08 2.64
C PRO A 40 5.22 9.53 2.83
N TYR A 41 4.85 10.60 2.15
CA TYR A 41 3.47 11.08 1.99
C TYR A 41 2.47 9.92 2.06
N TYR A 42 1.52 9.99 2.99
CA TYR A 42 0.41 9.05 3.02
C TYR A 42 -0.44 9.30 1.77
N TYR A 43 -0.07 8.66 0.68
CA TYR A 43 -0.95 8.52 -0.46
C TYR A 43 -1.99 7.51 -0.06
N PHE A 44 -3.15 8.02 0.31
CA PHE A 44 -4.31 7.21 0.56
C PHE A 44 -5.02 6.93 -0.75
N ALA A 45 -5.52 5.72 -0.91
CA ALA A 45 -6.50 5.42 -1.93
C ALA A 45 -7.66 4.69 -1.28
N LEU A 46 -8.88 5.13 -1.57
CA LEU A 46 -10.05 4.33 -1.29
C LEU A 46 -10.24 3.38 -2.47
N HIS A 47 -10.44 2.11 -2.15
CA HIS A 47 -10.84 1.10 -3.11
C HIS A 47 -11.81 0.17 -2.39
N GLU A 48 -13.01 0.04 -2.97
CA GLU A 48 -14.17 -0.56 -2.32
C GLU A 48 -14.45 0.10 -0.95
N ASP A 49 -14.57 -0.68 0.11
CA ASP A 49 -14.86 -0.24 1.47
C ASP A 49 -13.61 -0.03 2.33
N ARG A 50 -12.41 -0.11 1.74
CA ARG A 50 -11.14 -0.05 2.48
C ARG A 50 -10.29 1.14 2.07
N LEU A 51 -9.55 1.64 3.05
CA LEU A 51 -8.46 2.60 2.84
C LEU A 51 -7.16 1.82 2.65
N TYR A 52 -6.51 2.04 1.52
CA TYR A 52 -5.17 1.56 1.22
C TYR A 52 -4.15 2.65 1.46
N PHE A 53 -3.08 2.29 2.15
CA PHE A 53 -2.04 3.24 2.57
C PHE A 53 -0.67 2.56 2.57
N THR A 54 0.36 3.39 2.58
CA THR A 54 1.76 2.94 2.70
C THR A 54 2.21 3.12 4.15
N ALA A 55 2.75 2.07 4.76
CA ALA A 55 3.41 2.13 6.07
C ALA A 55 4.64 1.22 6.05
N LYS A 56 5.76 1.64 6.64
CA LYS A 56 7.07 0.95 6.54
C LYS A 56 7.46 0.53 5.10
N TYR A 57 7.10 1.33 4.10
CA TYR A 57 7.28 1.03 2.66
C TYR A 57 6.50 -0.18 2.14
N GLN A 58 5.49 -0.63 2.87
CA GLN A 58 4.67 -1.78 2.51
C GLN A 58 3.25 -1.32 2.16
N LEU A 59 2.51 -2.14 1.41
CA LEU A 59 1.09 -1.91 1.14
C LEU A 59 0.23 -2.44 2.29
N TRP A 60 -0.57 -1.57 2.88
CA TRP A 60 -1.51 -1.89 3.96
C TRP A 60 -2.93 -1.51 3.57
N ALA A 61 -3.91 -2.18 4.20
CA ALA A 61 -5.33 -1.87 4.08
C ALA A 61 -6.00 -1.80 5.45
N THR A 62 -6.98 -0.92 5.61
CA THR A 62 -7.79 -0.81 6.82
C THR A 62 -9.26 -0.57 6.49
N ASP A 63 -10.15 -1.13 7.30
CA ASP A 63 -11.59 -0.78 7.38
C ASP A 63 -11.86 0.28 8.48
N GLY A 64 -10.81 0.77 9.12
CA GLY A 64 -10.86 1.70 10.25
C GLY A 64 -10.80 1.02 11.62
N THR A 65 -10.76 -0.30 11.70
CA THR A 65 -10.58 -1.05 12.94
C THR A 65 -9.14 -1.58 13.05
N GLU A 66 -8.65 -1.79 14.27
CA GLU A 66 -7.32 -2.40 14.47
C GLU A 66 -7.23 -3.80 13.85
N ALA A 67 -8.30 -4.60 13.98
CA ALA A 67 -8.39 -5.97 13.46
C ALA A 67 -8.42 -6.01 11.92
N GLY A 68 -9.16 -5.09 11.29
CA GLY A 68 -9.22 -4.95 9.83
C GLY A 68 -8.03 -4.22 9.21
N THR A 69 -7.07 -3.77 10.05
CA THR A 69 -5.81 -3.14 9.61
C THR A 69 -4.72 -4.20 9.42
N VAL A 70 -4.49 -4.55 8.16
CA VAL A 70 -3.66 -5.70 7.77
C VAL A 70 -2.65 -5.33 6.68
N LEU A 71 -1.51 -6.01 6.71
CA LEU A 71 -0.51 -5.99 5.67
C LEU A 71 -1.09 -6.68 4.42
N VAL A 72 -1.05 -5.99 3.28
CA VAL A 72 -1.43 -6.55 1.99
C VAL A 72 -0.20 -7.10 1.28
N SER A 73 0.90 -6.34 1.23
CA SER A 73 2.13 -6.78 0.58
C SER A 73 3.36 -6.08 1.18
N ASP A 74 4.44 -6.84 1.36
CA ASP A 74 5.74 -6.39 1.85
C ASP A 74 6.87 -6.42 0.80
N PHE A 75 6.59 -6.91 -0.40
CA PHE A 75 7.59 -7.10 -1.46
C PHE A 75 7.56 -5.99 -2.53
N VAL A 76 6.59 -5.08 -2.45
CA VAL A 76 6.48 -3.92 -3.33
C VAL A 76 6.19 -2.66 -2.52
N LYS A 77 6.89 -1.56 -2.84
CA LYS A 77 6.73 -0.27 -2.18
C LYS A 77 5.79 0.64 -2.97
N PRO A 78 4.55 0.89 -2.52
CA PRO A 78 3.57 1.64 -3.30
C PRO A 78 3.72 3.16 -3.13
N TYR A 79 3.77 3.88 -4.26
CA TYR A 79 3.82 5.34 -4.33
C TYR A 79 2.43 5.92 -4.66
N ALA A 80 2.09 6.06 -5.94
CA ALA A 80 0.78 6.52 -6.42
C ALA A 80 -0.21 5.36 -6.45
N LYS A 81 -1.45 5.56 -5.96
CA LYS A 81 -2.49 4.53 -5.86
C LYS A 81 -3.83 5.08 -6.35
N ALA A 82 -4.62 4.27 -7.05
CA ALA A 82 -5.97 4.61 -7.48
C ALA A 82 -6.84 3.36 -7.63
N SER A 83 -8.14 3.49 -7.36
CA SER A 83 -9.13 2.47 -7.71
C SER A 83 -9.46 2.58 -9.20
N CYS A 84 -9.38 1.47 -9.94
CA CYS A 84 -9.78 1.41 -11.34
C CYS A 84 -10.11 -0.03 -11.75
N ASN A 85 -11.23 -0.21 -12.46
CA ASN A 85 -11.70 -1.49 -13.01
C ASN A 85 -11.74 -2.65 -12.00
N GLY A 86 -12.16 -2.38 -10.75
CA GLY A 86 -12.25 -3.42 -9.72
C GLY A 86 -10.91 -3.80 -9.08
N TYR A 87 -9.84 -3.04 -9.32
CA TYR A 87 -8.55 -3.24 -8.66
C TYR A 87 -8.03 -1.94 -8.05
N LEU A 88 -7.15 -2.08 -7.06
CA LEU A 88 -6.22 -1.03 -6.68
C LEU A 88 -5.03 -1.06 -7.63
N LEU A 89 -4.89 -0.06 -8.50
CA LEU A 89 -3.70 0.16 -9.31
C LEU A 89 -2.71 1.04 -8.58
N PHE A 90 -1.42 0.76 -8.74
CA PHE A 90 -0.38 1.59 -8.15
C PHE A 90 0.96 1.52 -8.88
N ILE A 91 1.74 2.59 -8.72
CA ILE A 91 3.16 2.58 -9.08
C ILE A 91 3.94 2.05 -7.89
N GLY A 92 4.76 1.02 -8.11
CA GLY A 92 5.48 0.35 -7.05
C GLY A 92 6.90 -0.03 -7.42
N GLU A 93 7.82 0.13 -6.46
CA GLU A 93 9.20 -0.38 -6.55
C GLU A 93 9.24 -1.78 -5.95
N GLY A 94 9.51 -2.77 -6.81
CA GLY A 94 9.72 -4.16 -6.40
C GLY A 94 11.16 -4.43 -5.98
N SER A 95 11.60 -5.70 -6.08
CA SER A 95 12.99 -6.09 -5.83
C SER A 95 14.00 -5.55 -6.86
N PHE A 96 13.48 -5.04 -7.98
CA PHE A 96 14.23 -4.32 -9.00
C PHE A 96 13.89 -2.84 -8.78
N LEU A 97 14.90 -2.00 -8.58
CA LEU A 97 14.81 -0.63 -8.06
C LEU A 97 14.02 0.37 -8.92
N ASN A 98 13.25 -0.11 -9.89
CA ASN A 98 12.48 0.66 -10.85
C ASN A 98 10.98 0.66 -10.47
N ASN A 99 10.30 1.71 -10.92
CA ASN A 99 8.87 1.89 -10.71
C ASN A 99 8.08 1.16 -11.79
N GLU A 100 7.36 0.11 -11.39
CA GLU A 100 6.49 -0.64 -12.30
C GLU A 100 5.01 -0.37 -12.02
N LEU A 101 4.14 -0.72 -12.97
CA LEU A 101 2.69 -0.66 -12.75
C LEU A 101 2.20 -1.98 -12.16
N TRP A 102 1.54 -1.90 -11.02
CA TRP A 102 0.98 -3.03 -10.28
C TRP A 102 -0.53 -2.89 -10.10
N ARG A 103 -1.18 -4.01 -9.81
CA ARG A 103 -2.54 -4.06 -9.29
C ARG A 103 -2.60 -4.94 -8.04
N SER A 104 -3.60 -4.71 -7.19
CA SER A 104 -3.95 -5.55 -6.05
C SER A 104 -5.46 -5.70 -5.94
N ASP A 105 -5.91 -6.89 -5.52
CA ASP A 105 -7.29 -7.18 -5.08
C ASP A 105 -7.46 -7.02 -3.56
N GLY A 106 -6.45 -6.49 -2.87
CA GLY A 106 -6.43 -6.36 -1.42
C GLY A 106 -5.76 -7.54 -0.69
N THR A 107 -5.24 -8.52 -1.43
CA THR A 107 -4.45 -9.63 -0.88
C THR A 107 -3.02 -9.60 -1.40
N GLY A 108 -2.10 -10.23 -0.66
CA GLY A 108 -0.72 -10.40 -1.13
C GLY A 108 -0.61 -11.24 -2.40
N ALA A 109 -1.44 -12.28 -2.53
CA ALA A 109 -1.46 -13.16 -3.70
C ALA A 109 -2.01 -12.48 -4.96
N GLY A 110 -3.02 -11.62 -4.81
CA GLY A 110 -3.57 -10.83 -5.91
C GLY A 110 -2.80 -9.53 -6.20
N THR A 111 -1.68 -9.29 -5.51
CA THR A 111 -0.79 -8.16 -5.79
C THR A 111 0.24 -8.54 -6.85
N VAL A 112 0.03 -8.08 -8.08
CA VAL A 112 0.77 -8.53 -9.28
C VAL A 112 1.17 -7.38 -10.20
N ILE A 113 2.24 -7.57 -10.98
CA ILE A 113 2.65 -6.63 -12.03
C ILE A 113 1.59 -6.62 -13.13
N VAL A 114 1.14 -5.42 -13.51
CA VAL A 114 0.32 -5.19 -14.71
C VAL A 114 1.24 -4.96 -15.91
N LYS A 115 2.29 -4.15 -15.73
CA LYS A 115 3.21 -3.80 -16.81
C LYS A 115 4.58 -3.40 -16.26
N GLU A 116 5.62 -4.01 -16.83
CA GLU A 116 6.99 -3.51 -16.75
C GLU A 116 7.14 -2.28 -17.68
N ILE A 117 7.43 -1.13 -17.08
CA ILE A 117 7.59 0.18 -17.68
C ILE A 117 9.08 0.51 -17.89
N ASP A 118 9.96 0.14 -16.95
CA ASP A 118 11.42 0.35 -17.08
C ASP A 118 12.22 -0.95 -16.99
N PRO A 119 12.32 -1.70 -18.10
CA PRO A 119 12.94 -3.03 -18.13
C PRO A 119 14.48 -3.07 -18.08
N VAL A 120 15.19 -2.01 -17.67
CA VAL A 120 16.62 -1.90 -18.00
C VAL A 120 17.57 -2.73 -17.10
N LEU A 121 18.17 -3.75 -17.74
CA LEU A 121 19.40 -4.52 -17.43
C LEU A 121 19.38 -5.53 -16.27
N SER A 122 18.70 -6.66 -16.47
CA SER A 122 19.26 -7.94 -16.01
C SER A 122 19.03 -9.06 -17.02
N GLY A 123 20.07 -9.37 -17.80
CA GLY A 123 20.29 -10.74 -18.31
C GLY A 123 20.57 -11.74 -17.17
N ILE A 124 19.96 -11.54 -16.00
CA ILE A 124 20.00 -12.32 -14.77
C ILE A 124 18.71 -12.00 -14.00
N GLY A 125 17.57 -12.41 -14.55
CA GLY A 125 16.26 -12.20 -13.93
C GLY A 125 15.24 -13.08 -14.64
N GLY A 126 15.10 -14.31 -14.16
CA GLY A 126 14.22 -15.31 -14.76
C GLY A 126 12.83 -14.75 -14.99
N CYS A 127 12.30 -15.02 -16.18
CA CYS A 127 10.89 -14.92 -16.48
C CYS A 127 10.07 -15.49 -15.32
N TYR A 128 9.32 -14.65 -14.64
CA TYR A 128 8.00 -15.03 -14.16
C TYR A 128 6.98 -14.28 -14.99
N SER A 129 6.96 -14.60 -16.29
CA SER A 129 5.73 -14.45 -17.06
C SER A 129 4.79 -15.53 -16.55
N LEU A 130 3.96 -15.20 -15.57
CA LEU A 130 2.71 -15.93 -15.40
C LEU A 130 1.77 -15.40 -16.46
N ASP A 131 1.63 -16.26 -17.47
CA ASP A 131 0.47 -16.45 -18.31
C ASP A 131 0.34 -15.56 -19.55
N GLN A 132 0.76 -16.15 -20.67
CA GLN A 132 0.10 -15.96 -21.96
C GLN A 132 -1.37 -16.34 -21.82
N GLU A 133 -2.26 -15.36 -21.67
CA GLU A 133 -3.64 -15.54 -22.11
C GLU A 133 -3.92 -14.62 -23.31
N SER A 134 -3.89 -15.27 -24.46
CA SER A 134 -4.43 -14.83 -25.73
C SER A 134 -5.90 -14.44 -25.57
N TRP A 135 -6.23 -13.18 -25.82
CA TRP A 135 -7.60 -12.81 -26.18
C TRP A 135 -7.78 -13.02 -27.68
N SER A 136 -8.72 -13.91 -28.00
CA SER A 136 -9.22 -14.25 -29.34
C SER A 136 -9.76 -13.04 -30.10
#